data_AF-A0A426VNY4-F1
#
_entry.id   AF-A0A426VNY4-F1
#
_cell.length_a   1.000
_cell.length_b   1.000
_cell.length_c   1.000
_cell.angle_alpha   90.00
_cell.angle_beta   90.00
_cell.angle_gamma   90.00
#
_symmetry.space_group_name_H-M   'P 1'
#
loop_
_entity.id
_entity.type
_entity.pdbx_description
1 polymer ?
#
loop_
_entity_poly.entity_id
_entity_poly.type
_entity_poly.pdbx_seq_one_letter_code
_entity_poly.pdbx_strand_id
1 'polypeptide(L)'
;MPVFLLPIITGAANMMRLPALITFLAGIFGQIIAFFAKYMTTKVAMQLTIITAVSALTLGVFAVIKTLIMAVSVVAPEGLVHGASLVIPDNAAICLSSIVSAHTVRYVWIWKVYFIESFAQGR
;
A
#
# COMPACT_ATOMS: atom_id res chain seq x y z
N MET A 1 27.19 -21.66 28.41
CA MET A 1 25.88 -22.16 27.94
C MET A 1 24.91 -21.04 27.51
N PRO A 2 25.28 -20.15 26.55
CA PRO A 2 24.40 -19.05 26.10
C PRO A 2 23.36 -19.46 25.03
N VAL A 3 23.35 -20.73 24.62
CA VAL A 3 22.52 -21.24 23.50
C VAL A 3 21.02 -21.21 23.80
N PHE A 4 20.63 -21.24 25.09
CA PHE A 4 19.23 -21.27 25.52
C PHE A 4 18.48 -19.92 25.37
N LEU A 5 19.20 -18.81 25.17
CA LEU A 5 18.60 -17.47 24.99
C LEU A 5 18.36 -17.11 23.52
N LEU A 6 18.98 -17.83 22.58
CA LEU A 6 18.81 -17.61 21.14
C LEU A 6 17.34 -17.73 20.67
N PRO A 7 16.51 -18.68 21.17
CA PRO A 7 15.10 -18.79 20.78
C PRO A 7 14.25 -17.61 21.28
N ILE A 8 14.58 -17.05 22.45
CA ILE A 8 13.85 -15.92 23.05
C ILE A 8 14.21 -14.62 22.33
N ILE A 9 15.49 -14.42 22.02
CA ILE A 9 15.96 -13.24 21.28
C ILE A 9 15.45 -13.28 19.83
N THR A 10 15.42 -14.46 19.19
CA THR A 10 14.82 -14.60 17.85
C THR A 10 13.29 -14.50 17.86
N GLY A 11 12.63 -15.00 18.90
CA GLY A 11 11.18 -14.82 19.12
C GLY A 11 10.80 -13.36 19.29
N ALA A 12 11.50 -12.62 20.17
CA ALA A 12 11.30 -11.19 20.36
C ALA A 12 11.63 -10.38 19.09
N ALA A 13 12.70 -10.72 18.38
CA ALA A 13 13.06 -10.07 17.12
C ALA A 13 12.01 -10.26 16.03
N ASN A 14 11.37 -11.44 15.94
CA ASN A 14 10.28 -11.68 14.99
C ASN A 14 8.99 -10.95 15.38
N MET A 15 8.69 -10.82 16.67
CA MET A 15 7.52 -10.07 17.16
C MET A 15 7.70 -8.55 17.04
N MET A 16 8.93 -8.04 17.09
CA MET A 16 9.21 -6.60 16.95
C MET A 16 9.27 -6.11 15.50
N ARG A 17 9.42 -7.00 14.51
CA ARG A 17 9.44 -6.62 13.08
C ARG A 17 8.13 -6.00 12.60
N LEU A 18 6.98 -6.51 13.04
CA LEU A 18 5.67 -5.99 12.66
C LEU A 18 5.39 -4.61 13.29
N PRO A 19 5.54 -4.42 14.62
CA PRO A 19 5.40 -3.13 15.26
C PRO A 19 6.41 -2.11 14.74
N ALA A 20 7.68 -2.50 14.53
CA ALA A 20 8.71 -1.60 14.00
C ALA A 20 8.35 -1.10 12.60
N LEU A 21 7.84 -1.96 11.72
CA LEU A 21 7.40 -1.58 10.38
C LEU A 21 6.17 -0.67 10.43
N ILE A 22 5.22 -0.94 11.32
CA ILE A 22 4.04 -0.09 11.55
C ILE A 22 4.47 1.28 12.07
N THR A 23 5.36 1.36 13.06
CA THR A 23 5.88 2.62 13.59
C THR A 23 6.75 3.37 12.58
N PHE A 24 7.48 2.66 11.71
CA PHE A 24 8.29 3.26 10.66
C PHE A 24 7.41 3.86 9.56
N LEU A 25 6.40 3.13 9.07
CA LEU A 25 5.41 3.66 8.13
C LEU A 25 4.62 4.81 8.75
N ALA A 26 4.10 4.64 9.97
CA ALA A 26 3.38 5.68 10.69
C ALA A 26 4.26 6.93 10.94
N GLY A 27 5.56 6.73 11.19
CA GLY A 27 6.54 7.80 11.33
C GLY A 27 6.77 8.57 10.03
N ILE A 28 6.90 7.87 8.89
CA ILE A 28 7.04 8.50 7.56
C ILE A 28 5.76 9.28 7.21
N PHE A 29 4.59 8.68 7.38
CA PHE A 29 3.32 9.36 7.12
C PHE A 29 3.11 10.56 8.07
N GLY A 30 3.45 10.41 9.35
CA GLY A 30 3.37 11.48 10.35
C GLY A 30 4.30 12.66 10.03
N GLN A 31 5.54 12.39 9.59
CA GLN A 31 6.50 13.41 9.17
C GLN A 31 6.04 14.16 7.92
N ILE A 32 5.49 13.44 6.93
CA ILE A 32 4.94 14.05 5.70
C ILE A 32 3.74 14.96 6.05
N ILE A 33 2.84 14.50 6.91
CA ILE A 33 1.68 15.28 7.35
C ILE A 33 2.13 16.51 8.15
N ALA A 34 3.10 16.37 9.06
CA ALA A 34 3.63 17.48 9.84
C ALA A 34 4.35 18.53 8.99
N PHE A 35 5.07 18.10 7.94
CA PHE A 35 5.71 18.98 6.98
C PHE A 35 4.68 19.79 6.18
N PHE A 36 3.62 19.14 5.70
CA PHE A 36 2.54 19.81 4.98
C PHE A 36 1.65 20.68 5.89
N ALA A 37 1.46 20.31 7.16
CA ALA A 37 0.73 21.11 8.13
C ALA A 37 1.49 22.39 8.54
N LYS A 38 2.83 22.37 8.50
CA LYS A 38 3.67 23.51 8.90
C LYS A 38 3.83 24.58 7.80
N TYR A 39 3.70 24.20 6.52
CA TYR A 39 4.05 25.09 5.40
C TYR A 39 2.92 25.40 4.41
N MET A 40 1.75 24.75 4.50
CA MET A 40 0.77 24.77 3.41
C MET A 40 -0.62 25.19 3.88
N THR A 41 -1.28 26.06 3.10
CA THR A 41 -2.67 26.45 3.33
C THR A 41 -3.56 25.20 3.29
N THR A 42 -4.57 25.12 4.17
CA THR A 42 -5.40 23.92 4.40
C THR A 42 -5.98 23.33 3.11
N LYS A 43 -6.22 24.17 2.09
CA LYS A 43 -6.75 23.75 0.79
C LYS A 43 -5.71 23.06 -0.09
N VAL A 44 -4.48 23.59 -0.14
CA VAL A 44 -3.40 22.97 -0.92
C VAL A 44 -2.94 21.68 -0.23
N ALA A 45 -2.89 21.65 1.11
CA ALA A 45 -2.61 20.45 1.91
C ALA A 45 -3.54 19.30 1.55
N MET A 46 -4.86 19.53 1.56
CA MET A 46 -5.82 18.49 1.20
C MET A 46 -5.64 17.96 -0.23
N GLN A 47 -5.43 18.84 -1.22
CA GLN A 47 -5.26 18.41 -2.61
C GLN A 47 -3.99 17.56 -2.78
N LEU A 48 -2.88 17.98 -2.18
CA LEU A 48 -1.63 17.23 -2.24
C LEU A 48 -1.74 15.88 -1.53
N THR A 49 -2.42 15.82 -0.37
CA THR A 49 -2.68 14.56 0.33
C THR A 49 -3.51 13.59 -0.51
N ILE A 50 -4.52 14.07 -1.25
CA ILE A 50 -5.32 13.22 -2.14
C ILE A 50 -4.45 12.65 -3.27
N ILE A 51 -3.65 13.49 -3.93
CA ILE A 51 -2.77 13.06 -5.03
C ILE A 51 -1.74 12.04 -4.52
N THR A 52 -1.13 12.29 -3.35
CA THR A 52 -0.18 11.34 -2.74
C THR A 52 -0.83 10.03 -2.31
N ALA A 53 -2.05 10.07 -1.78
CA ALA A 53 -2.77 8.85 -1.39
C ALA A 53 -3.09 7.98 -2.62
N VAL A 54 -3.58 8.57 -3.71
CA VAL A 54 -3.90 7.84 -4.95
C VAL A 54 -2.64 7.28 -5.61
N SER A 55 -1.55 8.06 -5.65
CA SER A 55 -0.29 7.59 -6.23
C SER A 55 0.35 6.49 -5.38
N ALA A 56 0.35 6.62 -4.05
CA ALA A 56 0.86 5.60 -3.14
C ALA A 56 0.07 4.27 -3.28
N LEU A 57 -1.25 4.35 -3.40
CA LEU A 57 -2.10 3.17 -3.58
C LEU A 57 -1.82 2.47 -4.92
N THR A 58 -1.69 3.24 -5.99
CA THR A 58 -1.40 2.71 -7.33
C THR A 58 -0.03 2.03 -7.36
N LEU A 59 1.00 2.66 -6.76
CA LEU A 59 2.34 2.09 -6.65
C LEU A 59 2.37 0.85 -5.76
N GLY A 60 1.61 0.85 -4.66
CA GLY A 60 1.48 -0.31 -3.76
C GLY A 60 0.90 -1.52 -4.48
N VAL A 61 -0.22 -1.34 -5.19
CA VAL A 61 -0.84 -2.43 -5.96
C VAL A 61 0.07 -2.92 -7.09
N PHE A 62 0.73 -2.00 -7.79
CA PHE A 62 1.71 -2.36 -8.82
C PHE A 62 2.86 -3.21 -8.26
N ALA A 63 3.43 -2.82 -7.11
CA ALA A 63 4.49 -3.56 -6.46
C ALA A 63 4.03 -4.97 -6.04
N VAL A 64 2.82 -5.11 -5.50
CA VAL A 64 2.24 -6.42 -5.16
C VAL A 64 2.08 -7.30 -6.40
N ILE A 65 1.55 -6.76 -7.50
CA ILE A 65 1.38 -7.53 -8.74
C ILE A 65 2.74 -7.98 -9.30
N LYS A 66 3.74 -7.09 -9.36
CA LYS A 66 5.07 -7.43 -9.86
C LYS A 66 5.80 -8.43 -8.97
N THR A 67 5.67 -8.33 -7.65
CA THR A 67 6.26 -9.30 -6.71
C THR A 67 5.59 -10.67 -6.82
N LEU A 68 4.28 -10.74 -7.02
CA LEU A 68 3.57 -11.99 -7.32
C LEU A 68 4.06 -12.63 -8.62
N ILE A 69 4.21 -11.85 -9.69
CA ILE A 69 4.72 -12.35 -10.97
C ILE A 69 6.15 -12.89 -10.79
N MET A 70 7.02 -12.17 -10.09
CA MET A 70 8.39 -12.62 -9.81
C MET A 70 8.44 -13.90 -8.96
N ALA A 71 7.58 -14.00 -7.94
CA ALA A 71 7.48 -15.19 -7.11
C ALA A 71 7.05 -16.42 -7.92
N VAL A 72 6.12 -16.25 -8.86
CA VAL A 72 5.66 -17.33 -9.75
C VAL A 72 6.74 -17.70 -10.76
N SER A 73 7.49 -16.74 -11.31
CA SER A 73 8.57 -17.02 -12.28
C SER A 73 9.74 -17.82 -11.70
N VAL A 74 9.94 -17.79 -10.38
CA VAL A 74 10.96 -18.62 -9.71
C VAL A 74 10.57 -20.10 -9.69
N VAL A 75 9.27 -20.40 -9.73
CA VAL A 75 8.73 -21.78 -9.63
C VAL A 75 8.28 -22.31 -10.99
N ALA A 76 7.98 -21.42 -11.95
CA ALA A 76 7.45 -21.79 -13.26
C ALA A 76 8.55 -22.23 -14.24
N PRO A 77 8.29 -23.25 -15.09
CA PRO A 77 9.17 -23.61 -16.20
C PRO A 77 9.34 -22.47 -17.21
N GLU A 78 10.54 -22.31 -17.76
CA GLU A 78 10.93 -21.20 -18.66
C GLU A 78 10.01 -21.04 -19.89
N GLY A 79 9.50 -22.13 -20.46
CA GLY A 79 8.56 -22.10 -21.58
C GLY A 79 7.21 -21.45 -21.24
N LEU A 80 6.78 -21.54 -19.98
CA LEU A 80 5.52 -20.97 -19.51
C LEU A 80 5.65 -19.46 -19.27
N VAL A 81 6.83 -19.00 -18.84
CA VAL A 81 7.15 -17.56 -18.71
C VAL A 81 7.23 -16.89 -20.08
N HIS A 82 7.86 -17.54 -21.06
CA HIS A 82 7.95 -17.02 -22.43
C HIS A 82 6.58 -16.99 -23.13
N GLY A 83 5.77 -18.04 -22.93
CA GLY A 83 4.39 -18.09 -23.44
C GLY A 83 3.48 -17.04 -22.81
N ALA A 84 3.60 -16.79 -21.50
CA ALA A 84 2.83 -15.75 -20.81
C ALA A 84 3.17 -14.34 -21.31
N SER A 85 4.44 -14.08 -21.63
CA SER A 85 4.90 -12.79 -22.18
C SER A 85 4.35 -12.49 -23.59
N LEU A 86 3.88 -13.50 -24.33
CA LEU A 86 3.26 -13.31 -25.66
C LEU A 86 1.78 -12.90 -25.55
N VAL A 87 1.11 -13.22 -24.44
CA VAL A 87 -0.32 -12.97 -24.22
C VAL A 87 -0.54 -11.76 -23.33
N ILE A 88 0.29 -11.57 -22.31
CA ILE A 88 0.15 -10.50 -21.32
C ILE A 88 1.09 -9.35 -21.71
N PRO A 89 0.56 -8.16 -22.03
CA PRO A 89 1.40 -7.01 -22.36
C PRO A 89 2.11 -6.47 -21.10
N ASP A 90 3.30 -5.91 -21.27
CA ASP A 90 4.15 -5.44 -20.16
C ASP A 90 3.49 -4.34 -19.30
N ASN A 91 2.54 -3.60 -19.89
CA ASN A 91 1.78 -2.54 -19.22
C ASN A 91 0.58 -3.07 -18.43
N ALA A 92 0.24 -4.36 -18.50
CA ALA A 92 -0.94 -4.93 -17.85
C ALA A 92 -0.95 -4.69 -16.34
N ALA A 93 0.22 -4.77 -15.69
CA ALA A 93 0.34 -4.51 -14.25
C ALA A 93 0.00 -3.06 -13.87
N ILE A 94 0.32 -2.09 -14.73
CA ILE A 94 0.01 -0.66 -14.51
C ILE A 94 -1.48 -0.39 -14.79
N CYS A 95 -2.05 -1.02 -15.81
CA CYS A 95 -3.47 -0.91 -16.11
C CYS A 95 -4.34 -1.54 -15.01
N LEU A 96 -3.95 -2.71 -14.49
CA LEU A 96 -4.66 -3.35 -13.40
C LEU A 96 -4.55 -2.55 -12.10
N SER A 97 -3.37 -2.01 -11.79
CA SER A 97 -3.20 -1.20 -10.58
C SER A 97 -4.00 0.10 -10.62
N SER A 98 -4.11 0.75 -11.80
CA SER A 98 -4.91 1.96 -11.95
C SER A 98 -6.42 1.69 -11.82
N ILE A 99 -6.92 0.57 -12.37
CA ILE A 99 -8.32 0.14 -12.21
C ILE A 99 -8.64 -0.10 -10.72
N VAL A 100 -7.79 -0.87 -10.03
CA VAL A 100 -7.96 -1.15 -8.59
C VAL A 100 -7.93 0.13 -7.77
N SER A 101 -7.02 1.05 -8.11
CA SER A 101 -6.94 2.38 -7.48
C SER A 101 -8.21 3.20 -7.71
N ALA A 102 -8.80 3.18 -8.90
CA ALA A 102 -10.07 3.87 -9.18
C ALA A 102 -11.24 3.29 -8.37
N HIS A 103 -11.34 1.96 -8.25
CA HIS A 103 -12.41 1.30 -7.48
C HIS A 103 -12.32 1.59 -5.99
N THR A 104 -11.11 1.58 -5.42
CA THR A 104 -10.88 1.89 -4.02
C THR A 104 -11.20 3.35 -3.70
N VAL A 105 -10.82 4.29 -4.58
CA VAL A 105 -11.22 5.70 -4.45
C VAL A 105 -12.75 5.85 -4.46
N ARG A 106 -13.45 5.17 -5.37
CA ARG A 106 -14.94 5.17 -5.40
C ARG A 106 -15.53 4.65 -4.09
N TYR A 107 -14.98 3.57 -3.54
CA TYR A 107 -15.46 3.00 -2.27
C TYR A 107 -15.30 3.99 -1.11
N VAL A 108 -14.14 4.64 -1.01
CA VAL A 108 -13.86 5.66 0.00
C VAL A 108 -14.82 6.85 -0.14
N TRP A 109 -15.16 7.23 -1.37
CA TRP A 109 -16.14 8.29 -1.61
C TRP A 109 -17.55 7.93 -1.13
N ILE A 110 -18.02 6.71 -1.42
CA ILE A 110 -19.32 6.22 -0.96
C ILE A 110 -19.38 6.20 0.57
N TRP A 111 -18.29 5.77 1.23
CA TRP A 111 -18.18 5.82 2.69
C TRP A 111 -18.29 7.24 3.23
N LYS A 112 -17.57 8.20 2.62
CA LYS A 112 -17.64 9.62 3.02
C LYS A 112 -19.08 10.15 2.95
N VAL A 113 -19.78 9.85 1.86
CA VAL A 113 -21.18 10.27 1.67
C VAL A 113 -22.09 9.63 2.72
N TYR A 114 -21.96 8.33 2.96
CA TYR A 114 -22.73 7.61 3.98
C TYR A 114 -22.54 8.21 5.38
N PHE A 115 -21.30 8.55 5.77
CA PHE A 115 -21.05 9.22 7.05
C PHE A 115 -21.68 10.61 7.13
N ILE A 116 -21.60 11.41 6.06
CA ILE A 116 -22.23 12.74 6.03
C ILE A 116 -23.74 12.61 6.20
N GLU A 117 -24.36 11.65 5.50
CA GLU A 117 -25.80 11.37 5.60
C GLU A 117 -26.19 10.88 7.00
N SER A 118 -25.40 10.00 7.63
CA SER A 118 -25.68 9.51 8.98
C SER A 118 -25.64 10.64 10.02
N PHE A 119 -24.63 11.51 9.95
CA PHE A 119 -24.53 12.67 10.84
C PHE A 119 -25.65 13.68 10.60
N ALA A 120 -26.06 13.90 9.35
CA ALA A 120 -27.18 14.78 9.02
C ALA A 120 -28.52 14.25 9.54
N GLN A 121 -28.70 12.93 9.59
CA GLN A 121 -29.89 12.28 10.12
C GLN A 121 -29.90 12.15 11.66
N GLY A 122 -28.83 12.59 12.35
CA GLY A 122 -28.75 12.58 13.82
C GLY A 122 -28.74 11.18 14.44
N ARG A 123 -28.24 10.17 13.71
CA ARG A 123 -28.07 8.79 14.19
C ARG A 123 -26.61 8.43 14.42
#